data_AF-A0A6I0GCB3-F1
#
_entry.id   AF-A0A6I0GCB3-F1
#
_cell.length_a   1.000
_cell.length_b   1.000
_cell.length_c   1.000
_cell.angle_alpha   90.00
_cell.angle_beta   90.00
_cell.angle_gamma   90.00
#
_symmetry.space_group_name_H-M   'P 1'
#
loop_
_entity.id
_entity.type
_entity.pdbx_description
1 polymer ?
#
loop_
_entity_poly.entity_id
_entity_poly.type
_entity_poly.pdbx_seq_one_letter_code
_entity_poly.pdbx_strand_id
1 'polypeptide(L)'
;MKFFPIKGGINPGTDLNTIGGAGIYNLSGEYTNAPFSQSWGNLIVLSDGSKTQIVTEYTGSTFSIFIRGDNSRKWYKVNLTKDI
;
A
#
# COMPACT_ATOMS: atom_id res chain seq x y z
N MET A 1 -9.91 3.51 -22.97
CA MET A 1 -9.05 2.74 -22.02
C MET A 1 -9.66 2.85 -20.64
N LYS A 2 -9.71 1.75 -19.87
CA LYS A 2 -10.18 1.80 -18.47
C LYS A 2 -8.99 2.22 -17.62
N PHE A 3 -9.00 3.45 -17.10
CA PHE A 3 -7.95 3.94 -16.22
C PHE A 3 -7.96 3.17 -14.90
N PHE A 4 -6.78 2.91 -14.35
CA PHE A 4 -6.67 2.39 -13.01
C PHE A 4 -7.13 3.48 -12.02
N PRO A 5 -8.16 3.25 -11.20
CA PRO A 5 -8.86 4.33 -10.52
C PRO A 5 -8.05 4.91 -9.36
N ILE A 6 -8.01 6.23 -9.26
CA ILE A 6 -7.55 6.93 -8.05
C ILE A 6 -8.76 7.01 -7.10
N LYS A 7 -8.61 6.46 -5.91
CA LYS A 7 -9.67 6.33 -4.90
C LYS A 7 -9.64 7.41 -3.81
N GLY A 8 -8.57 8.21 -3.78
CA GLY A 8 -8.40 9.29 -2.79
C GLY A 8 -7.75 8.82 -1.49
N GLY A 9 -7.86 9.64 -0.44
CA GLY A 9 -7.26 9.35 0.87
C GLY A 9 -8.04 8.31 1.66
N ILE A 10 -7.33 7.48 2.42
CA ILE A 10 -7.91 6.63 3.46
C ILE A 10 -7.55 7.15 4.85
N ASN A 11 -8.52 7.15 5.75
CA ASN A 11 -8.36 7.72 7.09
C ASN A 11 -7.25 6.99 7.87
N PRO A 12 -6.38 7.70 8.61
CA PRO A 12 -5.46 7.07 9.56
C PRO A 12 -6.21 6.15 10.53
N GLY A 13 -5.55 5.08 10.97
CA GLY A 13 -6.12 4.00 11.78
C GLY A 13 -6.87 2.92 10.99
N THR A 14 -7.16 3.16 9.70
CA THR A 14 -7.83 2.16 8.85
C THR A 14 -7.02 0.87 8.75
N ASP A 15 -7.69 -0.28 8.83
CA ASP A 15 -7.09 -1.58 8.61
C ASP A 15 -6.90 -1.86 7.11
N LEU A 16 -5.65 -2.02 6.66
CA LEU A 16 -5.31 -2.28 5.25
C LEU A 16 -5.85 -3.62 4.74
N ASN A 17 -6.21 -4.56 5.62
CA ASN A 17 -6.86 -5.81 5.25
C ASN A 17 -8.31 -5.56 4.78
N THR A 18 -8.95 -4.47 5.22
CA THR A 18 -10.34 -4.17 4.87
C THR A 18 -10.48 -3.43 3.54
N ILE A 19 -9.39 -2.84 3.04
CA ILE A 19 -9.38 -2.12 1.75
C ILE A 19 -9.64 -3.11 0.61
N GLY A 20 -10.87 -3.08 0.09
CA GLY A 20 -11.26 -3.67 -1.18
C GLY A 20 -11.30 -2.62 -2.27
N GLY A 21 -11.50 -3.03 -3.53
CA GLY A 21 -11.50 -2.10 -4.65
C GLY A 21 -10.12 -1.99 -5.29
N ALA A 22 -9.97 -2.43 -6.53
CA ALA A 22 -8.79 -2.11 -7.31
C ALA A 22 -8.65 -0.58 -7.43
N GLY A 23 -7.44 -0.05 -7.21
CA GLY A 23 -7.18 1.39 -7.27
C GLY A 23 -5.99 1.85 -6.43
N ILE A 24 -5.72 3.16 -6.49
CA ILE A 24 -4.68 3.86 -5.74
C ILE A 24 -5.32 4.67 -4.62
N TYR A 25 -4.84 4.46 -3.40
CA TYR A 25 -5.30 5.10 -2.17
C TYR A 25 -4.14 5.89 -1.56
N ASN A 26 -4.39 7.14 -1.17
CA ASN A 26 -3.39 8.00 -0.54
C ASN A 26 -3.35 7.73 0.96
N LEU A 27 -2.13 7.64 1.50
CA LEU A 27 -1.88 7.45 2.92
C LEU A 27 -1.50 8.79 3.57
N SER A 28 -1.80 8.95 4.85
CA SER A 28 -1.54 10.18 5.60
C SER A 28 -1.36 9.94 7.11
N GLY A 29 -0.64 8.88 7.50
CA GLY A 29 -0.45 8.55 8.92
C GLY A 29 -0.27 7.05 9.18
N GLU A 30 -0.79 6.61 10.33
CA GLU A 30 -0.69 5.24 10.83
C GLU A 30 -1.84 4.36 10.28
N TYR A 31 -1.57 3.06 10.09
CA TYR A 31 -2.56 2.11 9.56
C TYR A 31 -2.42 0.74 10.23
N THR A 32 -3.55 0.08 10.50
CA THR A 32 -3.54 -1.27 11.06
C THR A 32 -3.18 -2.29 9.96
N ASN A 33 -2.43 -3.34 10.31
CA ASN A 33 -1.91 -4.35 9.38
C ASN A 33 -1.02 -3.78 8.25
N ALA A 34 -0.41 -2.61 8.48
CA ALA A 34 0.63 -2.06 7.62
C ALA A 34 2.03 -2.61 7.99
N PRO A 35 2.96 -2.67 7.03
CA PRO A 35 4.34 -3.11 7.27
C PRO A 35 5.28 -1.99 7.75
N PHE A 36 4.72 -0.85 8.14
CA PHE A 36 5.41 0.35 8.62
C PHE A 36 4.61 0.98 9.76
N SER A 37 5.22 1.88 10.54
CA SER A 37 4.51 2.61 11.60
C SER A 37 3.58 3.68 11.06
N GLN A 38 4.06 4.48 10.09
CA GLN A 38 3.28 5.53 9.42
C GLN A 38 3.77 5.78 8.00
N SER A 39 2.92 6.33 7.14
CA SER A 39 3.29 6.71 5.76
C SER A 39 2.42 7.83 5.19
N TRP A 40 3.03 8.68 4.36
CA TRP A 40 2.38 9.63 3.45
C TRP A 40 2.48 9.18 1.98
N GLY A 41 2.73 7.89 1.76
CA GLY A 41 2.80 7.26 0.45
C GLY A 41 1.44 6.83 -0.09
N ASN A 42 1.41 5.67 -0.74
CA ASN A 42 0.22 5.12 -1.39
C ASN A 42 0.05 3.63 -1.08
N LEU A 43 -1.20 3.21 -1.00
CA LEU A 43 -1.61 1.81 -1.16
C LEU A 43 -2.17 1.63 -2.56
N ILE A 44 -1.73 0.59 -3.26
CA ILE A 44 -2.19 0.21 -4.58
C ILE A 44 -2.78 -1.20 -4.46
N VAL A 45 -4.06 -1.35 -4.81
CA VAL A 45 -4.77 -2.64 -4.82
C VAL A 45 -4.98 -3.04 -6.28
N LEU A 46 -4.38 -4.14 -6.73
CA LEU A 46 -4.33 -4.48 -8.16
C LEU A 46 -5.59 -5.21 -8.66
N SER A 47 -6.37 -5.82 -7.78
CA SER A 47 -7.55 -6.61 -8.14
C SER A 47 -8.56 -6.68 -7.00
N ASP A 48 -9.85 -6.73 -7.31
CA ASP A 48 -10.91 -6.93 -6.31
C ASP A 48 -10.96 -8.36 -5.76
N GLY A 49 -10.53 -9.33 -6.56
CA GLY A 49 -10.55 -10.75 -6.21
C GLY A 49 -9.38 -11.12 -5.30
N SER A 50 -8.17 -11.21 -5.88
CA SER A 50 -6.98 -11.55 -5.11
C SER A 50 -6.56 -10.45 -4.15
N LYS A 51 -6.98 -9.19 -4.35
CA LYS A 51 -6.57 -8.05 -3.52
C LYS A 51 -5.06 -7.99 -3.32
N THR A 52 -4.31 -8.27 -4.37
CA THR A 52 -2.85 -8.08 -4.37
C THR A 52 -2.56 -6.62 -4.11
N GLN A 53 -1.68 -6.35 -3.13
CA GLN A 53 -1.42 -5.00 -2.66
C GLN A 53 0.06 -4.64 -2.76
N ILE A 54 0.32 -3.40 -3.14
CA ILE A 54 1.63 -2.74 -3.07
C ILE A 54 1.44 -1.53 -2.17
N VAL A 55 2.33 -1.29 -1.23
CA VAL A 55 2.27 -0.11 -0.37
C VAL A 55 3.64 0.54 -0.28
N THR A 56 3.66 1.87 -0.32
CA THR A 56 4.88 2.65 -0.10
C THR A 56 4.89 3.22 1.31
N GLU A 57 6.01 3.05 2.00
CA GLU A 57 6.36 3.82 3.18
C GLU A 57 7.10 5.06 2.72
N TYR A 58 6.58 6.24 3.05
CA TYR A 58 7.27 7.50 2.85
C TYR A 58 7.08 8.39 4.07
N THR A 59 8.18 8.78 4.72
CA THR A 59 8.20 9.64 5.92
C THR A 59 9.06 10.90 5.75
N GLY A 60 9.50 11.20 4.53
CA GLY A 60 10.47 12.25 4.22
C GLY A 60 11.93 11.82 4.37
N SER A 61 12.24 10.89 5.28
CA SER A 61 13.58 10.30 5.46
C SER A 61 13.67 8.83 5.05
N THR A 62 12.56 8.10 5.11
CA THR A 62 12.49 6.70 4.71
C THR A 62 11.65 6.56 3.44
N PHE A 63 12.13 5.73 2.52
CA PHE A 63 11.34 5.21 1.41
C PHE A 63 11.50 3.69 1.33
N SER A 64 10.37 2.97 1.42
CA SER A 64 10.31 1.52 1.24
C SER A 64 9.12 1.14 0.37
N ILE A 65 9.22 0.04 -0.37
CA ILE A 65 8.09 -0.58 -1.07
C ILE A 65 7.83 -1.93 -0.45
N PHE A 66 6.57 -2.24 -0.17
CA PHE A 66 6.14 -3.53 0.33
C PHE A 66 5.06 -4.11 -0.56
N ILE A 67 5.06 -5.43 -0.71
CA ILE A 67 4.10 -6.16 -1.54
C ILE A 67 3.50 -7.33 -0.77
N ARG A 68 2.25 -7.67 -1.08
CA ARG A 68 1.63 -8.94 -0.65
C ARG A 68 0.68 -9.47 -1.71
N GLY A 69 0.60 -10.80 -1.78
CA GLY A 69 -0.22 -11.50 -2.77
C GLY A 69 -1.73 -11.28 -2.62
N ASP A 70 -2.19 -11.08 -1.39
CA ASP A 70 -3.58 -10.74 -1.04
C ASP A 70 -3.64 -10.00 0.30
N ASN A 71 -4.82 -9.50 0.66
CA ASN A 71 -5.06 -8.72 1.89
C ASN A 71 -5.02 -9.54 3.20
N SER A 72 -4.76 -10.86 3.14
CA SER A 72 -4.62 -11.75 4.30
C SER A 72 -3.19 -12.26 4.50
N ARG A 73 -2.33 -12.13 3.47
CA ARG A 73 -0.93 -12.56 3.51
C ARG A 73 -0.03 -11.55 4.19
N LYS A 74 1.11 -12.05 4.65
CA LYS A 74 2.21 -11.22 5.15
C LYS A 74 2.78 -10.31 4.05
N TRP A 75 3.26 -9.15 4.48
CA TRP A 75 4.00 -8.22 3.64
C TRP A 75 5.45 -8.67 3.41
N TYR A 76 5.97 -8.36 2.24
CA TYR A 76 7.37 -8.52 1.89
C TYR A 76 7.95 -7.18 1.48
N LYS A 77 9.08 -6.80 2.07
CA LYS A 77 9.82 -5.60 1.68
C LYS A 77 10.56 -5.86 0.37
N VAL A 78 10.36 -5.01 -0.63
CA VAL A 78 11.12 -5.04 -1.88
C VAL A 78 12.54 -4.58 -1.60
N ASN A 79 13.52 -5.37 -2.03
CA ASN A 79 14.93 -4.99 -1.94
C ASN A 79 15.26 -4.02 -3.06
N LEU A 80 15.41 -2.74 -2.74
CA LEU A 80 15.81 -1.69 -3.68
C LEU A 80 17.32 -1.55 -3.63
N THR A 81 18.04 -2.49 -4.23
CA THR A 81 19.47 -2.31 -4.50
C THR A 81 19.63 -1.56 -5.81
N LYS A 82 20.53 -0.58 -5.83
CA LYS A 82 20.99 0.02 -7.07
C LYS A 82 21.85 -1.02 -7.78
N ASP A 83 21.41 -1.51 -8.94
CA ASP A 83 22.36 -2.03 -9.93
C ASP A 83 23.19 -0.81 -10.36
N ILE A 84 24.43 -0.74 -9.87
CA ILE A 84 25.40 0.31 -10.26
C ILE A 84 26.00 -0.08 -11.59
#